data_AF-A0A4Q3UBU2-F1
#
_entry.id   AF-A0A4Q3UBU2-F1
#
_cell.length_a   1.000
_cell.length_b   1.000
_cell.length_c   1.000
_cell.angle_alpha   90.00
_cell.angle_beta   90.00
_cell.angle_gamma   90.00
#
_symmetry.space_group_name_H-M   'P 1'
#
loop_
_entity.id
_entity.type
_entity.pdbx_description
1 polymer ?
#
loop_
_entity_poly.entity_id
_entity_poly.type
_entity_poly.pdbx_seq_one_letter_code
_entity_poly.pdbx_strand_id
1 'polypeptide(L)' 'MHLTNPVGFSQKDEFISVVSHTSYDVVIMEVFLIDQQVTAEEIQQLKHKANGGKRMIICYMSIGEAEDYR' A
#
# COMPACT_ATOMS: atom_id res chain seq x y z
N MET A 1 8.53 -7.25 -8.80
CA MET A 1 8.07 -7.33 -7.39
C MET A 1 8.93 -6.37 -6.60
N HIS A 2 8.35 -5.32 -6.00
CA HIS A 2 9.07 -4.37 -5.15
C HIS A 2 8.31 -4.24 -3.84
N LEU A 3 9.02 -4.33 -2.71
CA LEU A 3 8.52 -4.10 -1.37
C LEU A 3 8.63 -2.59 -1.10
N THR A 4 7.52 -1.86 -1.17
CA THR A 4 7.53 -0.44 -0.79
C THR A 4 7.32 -0.36 0.72
N ASN A 5 8.39 -0.14 1.47
CA ASN A 5 8.30 0.15 2.89
C ASN A 5 7.77 1.60 3.07
N PRO A 6 6.68 1.84 3.83
CA PRO A 6 6.17 3.18 4.06
C PRO A 6 7.09 4.07 4.92
N VAL A 7 8.20 3.57 5.47
CA VAL A 7 9.16 4.33 6.31
C VAL A 7 9.67 5.64 5.67
N GLY A 8 9.58 5.80 4.34
CA GLY A 8 9.93 7.05 3.65
C GLY A 8 8.82 8.11 3.59
N PHE A 9 7.60 7.82 4.04
CA PHE A 9 6.43 8.69 3.89
C PHE A 9 5.95 9.20 5.24
N SER A 10 5.62 10.49 5.29
CA SER A 10 5.11 11.12 6.53
C SER A 10 3.59 11.17 6.58
N GLN A 11 2.92 10.97 5.43
CA GLN A 11 1.45 10.98 5.32
C GLN A 11 0.95 9.84 4.43
N LYS A 12 -0.20 9.26 4.80
CA LYS A 12 -0.85 8.18 4.05
C LYS A 12 -1.11 8.58 2.58
N ASP A 13 -1.59 9.80 2.37
CA ASP A 13 -1.91 10.33 1.03
C ASP A 13 -0.67 10.46 0.14
N GLU A 14 0.50 10.75 0.74
CA GLU A 14 1.77 10.83 0.02
C GLU A 14 2.16 9.46 -0.53
N PHE A 15 2.06 8.41 0.30
CA PHE A 15 2.28 7.03 -0.14
C PHE A 15 1.34 6.65 -1.28
N ILE A 16 0.03 6.90 -1.11
CA ILE A 16 -0.98 6.55 -2.11
C ILE A 16 -0.71 7.26 -3.44
N SER A 17 -0.39 8.56 -3.38
CA SER A 17 -0.05 9.36 -4.55
C SER A 17 1.17 8.81 -5.28
N VAL A 18 2.28 8.61 -4.56
CA VAL A 18 3.52 8.12 -5.18
C VAL A 18 3.33 6.73 -5.79
N VAL A 19 2.68 5.81 -5.08
CA VAL A 19 2.42 4.46 -5.59
C VAL A 19 1.50 4.50 -6.81
N SER A 20 0.47 5.35 -6.82
CA SER A 20 -0.43 5.51 -7.98
C SER A 20 0.31 5.97 -9.24
N HIS A 21 1.38 6.76 -9.09
CA HIS A 21 2.25 7.22 -10.19
C HIS A 21 3.30 6.19 -10.65
N THR A 22 3.34 5.01 -10.05
CA THR A 22 4.20 3.90 -10.51
C THR A 22 3.43 2.99 -11.49
N SER A 23 4.17 2.13 -12.21
CA SER A 23 3.60 1.10 -13.10
C SER A 23 3.82 -0.32 -12.58
N TYR A 24 4.00 -0.49 -11.27
CA TYR A 24 4.18 -1.81 -10.65
C TYR A 24 2.95 -2.70 -10.86
N ASP A 25 3.17 -3.96 -11.24
CA ASP A 25 2.10 -4.95 -11.46
C ASP A 25 1.47 -5.46 -10.17
N VAL A 26 2.26 -5.52 -9.09
CA VAL A 26 1.87 -5.98 -7.77
C VAL A 26 2.46 -5.05 -6.72
N VAL A 27 1.64 -4.65 -5.75
CA VAL A 27 2.05 -3.93 -4.53
C VAL A 27 1.72 -4.81 -3.33
N ILE A 28 2.71 -5.04 -2.48
CA ILE A 28 2.54 -5.67 -1.17
C ILE A 28 2.75 -4.57 -0.13
N MET A 29 1.78 -4.38 0.76
CA MET A 29 1.77 -3.28 1.73
C MET A 29 1.07 -3.69 3.02
N GLU A 30 1.18 -2.88 4.07
CA GLU A 30 0.37 -3.03 5.28
C GLU A 30 -1.00 -2.35 5.12
N VAL A 31 -2.00 -2.78 5.90
CA VAL A 31 -3.34 -2.17 5.90
C VAL A 31 -3.38 -0.85 6.68
N PHE A 32 -2.46 -0.67 7.63
CA PHE A 32 -2.26 0.58 8.34
C PHE A 32 -1.02 1.27 7.79
N LEU A 33 -1.20 2.48 7.27
CA LEU A 33 -0.12 3.35 6.81
C LEU A 33 -0.04 4.55 7.74
N ILE A 34 1.06 4.71 8.46
CA ILE A 34 1.30 5.85 9.36
C ILE A 34 0.13 5.96 10.36
N ASP A 35 -0.13 4.86 11.06
CA ASP A 35 -1.19 4.70 12.06
C ASP A 35 -2.63 4.94 11.55
N GLN A 36 -2.83 5.03 10.24
CA GLN A 36 -4.14 5.22 9.62
C GLN A 36 -4.52 4.01 8.77
N GLN A 37 -5.74 3.52 8.97
CA GLN A 37 -6.29 2.47 8.13
C GLN A 37 -6.48 3.00 6.70
N VAL A 38 -6.10 2.18 5.72
CA VAL A 38 -6.37 2.45 4.31
C VAL A 38 -7.84 2.11 3.99
N THR A 39 -8.56 3.02 3.35
CA THR A 39 -9.98 2.84 3.01
C THR A 39 -10.18 2.04 1.73
N ALA A 40 -11.42 1.60 1.48
CA ALA A 40 -11.76 0.90 0.25
C ALA A 40 -11.52 1.78 -1.01
N GLU A 41 -11.83 3.07 -0.93
CA GLU A 41 -11.61 4.05 -2.01
C GLU A 41 -10.12 4.21 -2.31
N GLU A 42 -9.28 4.29 -1.27
CA GLU A 42 -7.83 4.38 -1.40
C GLU A 42 -7.24 3.11 -2.01
N ILE A 43 -7.77 1.93 -1.65
CA ILE A 43 -7.41 0.67 -2.32
C ILE A 43 -7.83 0.68 -3.79
N GLN A 44 -8.98 1.28 -4.15
CA GLN A 44 -9.35 1.41 -5.56
C GLN A 44 -8.39 2.32 -6.31
N GLN A 45 -7.98 3.45 -5.73
CA GLN A 45 -6.98 4.34 -6.32
C GLN A 45 -5.66 3.60 -6.59
N LEU A 46 -5.16 2.87 -5.57
CA LEU A 46 -3.93 2.08 -5.67
C LEU A 46 -3.99 0.99 -6.75
N LYS A 47 -5.17 0.46 -7.08
CA LYS A 47 -5.34 -0.55 -8.15
C LYS A 47 -5.09 0.02 -9.54
N HIS A 48 -5.07 1.34 -9.74
CA HIS A 48 -4.79 1.96 -11.02
C HIS A 48 -3.29 2.28 -11.18
N LYS A 49 -2.73 1.98 -12.35
CA LYS A 49 -1.34 2.29 -12.72
C LYS A 49 -1.25 3.62 -13.44
N ALA A 50 -0.08 4.25 -13.38
CA ALA A 50 0.23 5.44 -14.17
C ALA A 50 0.07 5.20 -15.68
N ASN A 51 0.35 3.98 -16.15
CA ASN A 51 0.18 3.59 -17.56
C ASN A 51 -1.28 3.23 -17.93
N GLY A 52 -2.26 3.51 -17.07
CA GLY A 52 -3.67 3.22 -17.30
C GLY A 52 -4.08 1.75 -17.06
N GLY A 53 -3.12 0.86 -16.76
CA GLY A 53 -3.41 -0.53 -16.43
C GLY A 53 -3.95 -0.72 -15.01
N LYS A 54 -4.38 -1.94 -14.69
CA LYS A 54 -4.73 -2.36 -13.32
C LYS A 54 -3.59 -3.16 -12.70
N ARG A 55 -3.40 -3.02 -11.38
CA ARG A 55 -2.44 -3.78 -10.57
C ARG A 55 -3.13 -4.57 -9.45
N MET A 56 -2.44 -5.58 -8.94
CA MET A 56 -2.88 -6.33 -7.76
C MET A 56 -2.33 -5.68 -6.48
N ILE A 57 -3.16 -5.59 -5.45
CA ILE A 57 -2.78 -5.13 -4.11
C ILE A 57 -2.92 -6.31 -3.16
N ILE A 58 -1.88 -6.60 -2.39
CA ILE A 58 -1.87 -7.63 -1.34
C ILE A 58 -1.51 -6.95 -0.02
N CYS A 59 -2.37 -7.10 0.98
CA CYS A 59 -2.04 -6.67 2.33
C CYS A 59 -1.21 -7.76 3.02
N TYR A 60 -0.05 -7.40 3.54
CA TYR A 60 0.76 -8.24 4.38
C TYR A 60 0.11 -8.39 5.77
N MET A 61 0.12 -9.61 6.29
CA MET A 61 -0.32 -9.93 7.64
C MET A 61 0.64 -10.99 8.19
N SER A 62 1.39 -10.64 9.24
CA SER A 62 2.20 -11.63 9.97
C SER A 62 1.28 -12.57 10.75
N ILE A 63 1.39 -13.88 10.55
CA ILE A 63 0.61 -14.88 11.30
C ILE A 63 1.49 -15.76 12.20
N GLY A 64 2.81 -15.59 12.14
CA GLY A 64 3.79 -16.40 12.88
C GLY A 64 4.32 -15.76 14.17
N GLU A 65 4.09 -14.46 14.36
CA GLU A 65 4.46 -13.70 15.55
C GLU A 65 3.27 -12.83 15.96
N ALA A 66 3.02 -12.73 17.27
CA ALA A 66 2.07 -11.76 17.80
C ALA A 66 2.74 -10.39 17.81
N GLU A 67 2.27 -9.47 16.98
CA GLU A 67 2.70 -8.08 17.05
C GLU A 67 2.03 -7.42 18.27
N ASP A 68 2.81 -6.67 19.06
CA ASP A 68 2.32 -5.98 20.27
C ASP A 68 1.27 -4.89 19.97
N TYR A 69 1.12 -4.50 18.69
CA TYR A 69 0.12 -3.56 18.20
C TYR A 69 -0.95 -4.31 17.39
N ARG A 70 -1.83 -5.04 18.06
CA ARG A 70 -3.01 -5.66 17.44
C ARG A 70 -4.27 -5.42 18.25
#